data_AF-A0A661Y0A2-F1
#
_entry.id   AF-A0A661Y0A2-F1
#
_cell.length_a   1.000
_cell.length_b   1.000
_cell.length_c   1.000
_cell.angle_alpha   90.00
_cell.angle_beta   90.00
_cell.angle_gamma   90.00
#
_symmetry.space_group_name_H-M   'P 1'
#
loop_
_entity.id
_entity.type
_entity.pdbx_description
1 polymer ?
#
loop_
_entity_poly.entity_id
_entity_poly.type
_entity_poly.pdbx_seq_one_letter_code
_entity_poly.pdbx_strand_id
1 'polypeptide(L)' 'MDDVEELIITRKNRKDLVLISLEEYNALKETNYLLSGNNREKLLKSLEEAKSGKTIQRGLIEE' A
#
# COMPACT_ATOMS: atom_id res chain seq x y z
N MET A 1 7.51 17.80 -5.44
CA MET A 1 8.01 16.51 -5.96
C MET A 1 8.88 15.98 -4.86
N ASP A 2 8.30 15.17 -3.99
CA ASP A 2 9.04 14.49 -2.94
C ASP A 2 9.68 13.26 -3.59
N ASP A 3 10.93 13.40 -4.00
CA ASP A 3 11.71 12.28 -4.53
C ASP A 3 12.01 11.33 -3.36
N VAL A 4 11.05 10.44 -3.07
CA VAL A 4 11.24 9.35 -2.11
C VAL A 4 12.04 8.26 -2.83
N GLU A 5 13.34 8.50 -3.02
CA GLU A 5 14.24 7.48 -3.55
C GLU A 5 14.68 6.52 -2.44
N GLU A 6 14.50 5.22 -2.68
CA GLU A 6 15.05 4.18 -1.82
C GLU A 6 16.58 4.12 -1.96
N LEU A 7 17.28 4.00 -0.83
CA LEU A 7 18.73 3.84 -0.82
C LEU A 7 19.10 2.44 -0.35
N ILE A 8 19.80 1.69 -1.20
CA ILE A 8 20.34 0.37 -0.87
C ILE A 8 21.78 0.53 -0.37
N ILE A 9 22.02 0.10 0.87
CA ILE A 9 23.34 0.10 1.51
C ILE A 9 23.90 -1.32 1.48
N THR A 10 24.79 -1.59 0.52
CA THR A 10 25.46 -2.89 0.38
C THR A 10 26.64 -3.00 1.34
N ARG A 11 26.73 -4.12 2.09
CA ARG A 11 27.79 -4.31 3.09
C ARG A 11 28.61 -5.57 2.82
N LYS A 12 29.94 -5.42 2.67
CA LYS A 12 30.85 -6.55 2.52
C LYS A 12 30.76 -7.45 3.75
N ASN A 13 30.34 -8.70 3.56
CA ASN A 13 30.16 -9.75 4.57
C ASN A 13 29.00 -9.55 5.56
N ARG A 14 27.99 -8.73 5.26
CA ARG A 14 26.74 -8.61 6.05
C ARG A 14 25.53 -8.54 5.12
N LYS A 15 24.33 -8.67 5.68
CA LYS A 15 23.09 -8.43 4.93
C LYS A 15 22.99 -6.96 4.53
N ASP A 16 22.49 -6.72 3.33
CA ASP A 16 22.24 -5.37 2.83
C ASP A 16 21.09 -4.71 3.60
N LEU A 17 21.06 -3.38 3.55
CA LEU A 17 20.01 -2.58 4.17
C LEU A 17 19.32 -1.75 3.09
N VAL A 18 18.02 -1.50 3.29
CA VAL A 18 17.24 -0.57 2.48
C VAL A 18 16.80 0.55 3.40
N LEU A 19 17.06 1.80 2.99
CA LEU A 19 16.58 3.01 3.64
C LEU A 19 15.45 3.58 2.78
N ILE A 20 14.29 3.79 3.40
CA ILE A 20 13.11 4.40 2.80
C ILE A 20 12.57 5.47 3.74
N SER A 21 11.73 6.37 3.23
CA SER A 21 11.03 7.31 4.10
C SER A 21 10.11 6.58 5.08
N LEU A 22 9.79 7.24 6.18
CA LEU A 22 8.84 6.71 7.15
C LEU A 22 7.44 6.53 6.53
N GLU A 23 7.06 7.43 5.61
CA GLU A 23 5.79 7.34 4.87
C GLU A 23 5.73 6.07 4.03
N GLU A 24 6.77 5.78 3.25
CA GLU A 24 6.85 4.59 2.41
C GLU A 24 6.83 3.31 3.27
N TYR A 25 7.56 3.30 4.38
CA TYR A 25 7.52 2.19 5.33
C TYR A 25 6.11 1.93 5.88
N ASN A 26 5.40 3.00 6.25
CA ASN A 26 4.03 2.88 6.77
C ASN A 26 3.07 2.38 5.69
N ALA A 27 3.17 2.90 4.46
CA ALA A 27 2.35 2.48 3.32
C ALA A 27 2.55 0.99 2.99
N LEU A 28 3.81 0.52 2.97
CA LEU A 28 4.14 -0.90 2.78
C LEU A 28 3.57 -1.77 3.90
N LYS A 29 3.69 -1.32 5.15
CA LYS A 29 3.17 -2.05 6.31
C LYS A 29 1.65 -2.16 6.28
N GLU A 30 0.95 -1.09 5.97
CA GLU A 30 -0.51 -1.07 5.84
C GLU A 30 -0.98 -1.95 4.69
N THR A 31 -0.34 -1.85 3.52
CA THR A 31 -0.66 -2.70 2.37
C THR A 31 -0.49 -4.18 2.73
N ASN A 32 0.63 -4.55 3.36
CA ASN A 32 0.84 -5.92 3.80
C ASN A 32 -0.20 -6.37 4.82
N TYR A 33 -0.57 -5.51 5.76
CA TYR A 33 -1.62 -5.81 6.73
C TYR A 33 -2.96 -6.11 6.05
N LEU A 34 -3.41 -5.23 5.16
CA LEU A 34 -4.67 -5.40 4.40
C LEU A 34 -4.66 -6.66 3.53
N LEU A 35 -3.52 -6.99 2.92
CA LEU A 35 -3.39 -8.18 2.08
C LEU A 35 -3.23 -9.47 2.88
N SER A 36 -2.76 -9.42 4.13
CA SER A 36 -2.68 -10.60 5.00
C SER A 36 -4.01 -11.02 5.62
N GLY A 37 -5.03 -10.16 5.55
CA GLY A 37 -6.34 -10.39 6.16
C GLY A 37 -7.28 -11.26 5.33
N ASN A 38 -8.31 -11.80 5.98
CA ASN A 38 -9.39 -12.56 5.34
C ASN A 38 -10.21 -11.74 4.33
N ASN A 39 -10.11 -10.41 4.37
CA ASN A 39 -10.82 -9.49 3.46
C ASN A 39 -10.05 -9.20 2.16
N ARG A 40 -8.85 -9.77 1.97
CA ARG A 40 -8.00 -9.54 0.78
C ARG A 40 -8.77 -9.68 -0.53
N GLU A 41 -9.48 -10.79 -0.72
CA GLU A 41 -10.21 -11.07 -1.97
C GLU A 41 -11.30 -10.03 -2.25
N LYS A 42 -12.00 -9.59 -1.19
CA LYS A 42 -13.03 -8.56 -1.28
C LYS A 42 -12.44 -7.21 -1.68
N LEU A 43 -11.29 -6.84 -1.11
CA LEU A 43 -10.58 -5.60 -1.46
C LEU A 43 -10.12 -5.61 -2.92
N LEU A 44 -9.49 -6.69 -3.37
CA LEU A 44 -9.03 -6.83 -4.75
C LEU A 44 -10.20 -6.74 -5.74
N LYS A 45 -11.30 -7.45 -5.46
CA LYS A 45 -12.51 -7.37 -6.29
C LYS A 45 -13.07 -5.95 -6.33
N SER A 46 -13.13 -5.26 -5.19
CA SER A 46 -13.63 -3.88 -5.11
C SER A 46 -12.75 -2.91 -5.90
N LEU A 47 -11.44 -3.14 -5.92
CA LEU A 47 -10.49 -2.36 -6.72
C LEU A 47 -10.69 -2.60 -8.23
N GLU A 48 -10.92 -3.84 -8.66
CA GLU A 48 -11.24 -4.16 -10.06
C GLU A 48 -12.58 -3.54 -10.50
N GLU A 49 -13.61 -3.63 -9.67
CA GLU A 49 -14.90 -2.99 -9.90
C GLU A 49 -14.73 -1.47 -10.03
N ALA A 50 -13.94 -0.85 -9.15
CA ALA A 50 -13.65 0.58 -9.23
C ALA A 50 -12.90 0.96 -10.52
N LYS A 51 -11.84 0.24 -10.88
CA LYS A 51 -11.06 0.47 -12.11
C LYS A 51 -11.88 0.26 -13.39
N SER A 52 -12.86 -0.64 -13.36
CA SER A 52 -13.78 -0.89 -14.48
C SER A 52 -14.99 0.06 -14.51
N GLY A 53 -15.03 1.07 -13.63
CA GLY A 53 -16.10 2.07 -13.57
C GLY A 53 -17.39 1.55 -12.94
N LYS A 54 -17.39 0.37 -12.31
CA LYS A 54 -18.55 -0.24 -11.63
C LYS A 54 -18.71 0.31 -10.21
N THR A 55 -18.57 1.62 -10.03
CA THR A 55 -18.73 2.30 -8.75
C THR A 55 -20.14 2.86 -8.60
N ILE A 56 -20.70 2.80 -7.38
CA ILE A 56 -21.97 3.46 -7.05
C ILE A 56 -21.66 4.69 -6.21
N GLN A 57 -21.93 5.88 -6.73
CA GLN A 57 -21.83 7.10 -5.94
C GLN A 57 -23.03 7.21 -5.00
N ARG A 58 -22.77 7.42 -3.71
CA ARG A 58 -23.80 7.63 -2.69
C ARG A 58 -23.45 8.87 -1.90
N GLY A 59 -24.46 9.64 -1.51
CA GLY A 59 -24.28 10.74 -0.56
C GLY A 59 -23.87 10.21 0.81
N LEU A 60 -23.24 11.06 1.61
CA LEU A 60 -23.03 10.77 3.03
C LEU A 60 -24.40 10.70 3.71
N ILE A 61 -24.58 9.73 4.59
CA ILE A 61 -25.76 9.67 5.45
C ILE A 61 -25.39 10.49 6.69
N GLU A 62 -26.10 11.60 6.91
CA GLU A 62 -26.04 12.36 8.16
C GLU A 62 -26.95 11.68 9.19
N GLU A 63 -26.51 11.59 10.44
CA GLU A 63 -27.25 10.97 11.57
C GLU A 63 -28.56 11.70 11.91
#